data_AF-A0A1G4BMW8-F1
#
_entry.id   AF-A0A1G4BMW8-F1
#
_cell.length_a   1.000
_cell.length_b   1.000
_cell.length_c   1.000
_cell.angle_alpha   90.00
_cell.angle_beta   90.00
_cell.angle_gamma   90.00
#
_symmetry.space_group_name_H-M   'P 1'
#
loop_
_entity.id
_entity.type
_entity.pdbx_description
1 polymer ?
#
loop_
_entity_poly.entity_id
_entity_poly.type
_entity_poly.pdbx_seq_one_letter_code
_entity_poly.pdbx_strand_id
1 'polypeptide(L)'
;MSLAHKLKREAMGCPATEMPLPLLPLVFFAHFAQTVTDVLATEARRTTVNLSKNFDTLRLQVRGPEHTFSPFSRLPAELRLKIWDHACRPRTLLATHAPNPALLSVNREARHETLRRYTLVRLNTWGDRRIYIDFRQDSIVIVEGKGGGGFPVRGARHVIVVCEDPFRNPGSWLKCRYRAGLDSLTLVLNGTTTTKSLTPLPQIQELHTPEDVQQRLGYSKEEAERIGGEVRELAQGWGKTQIRVGEFI
;
A
#
# COMPACT_ATOMS: atom_id res chain seq x y z
N MET A 1 18.92 -10.09 32.78
CA MET A 1 18.48 -9.54 34.08
C MET A 1 16.98 -9.69 34.18
N SER A 2 16.50 -10.38 35.23
CA SER A 2 15.08 -10.73 35.41
C SER A 2 14.20 -9.50 35.64
N LEU A 3 13.01 -9.49 35.04
CA LEU A 3 11.98 -8.45 35.18
C LEU A 3 11.63 -8.17 36.64
N ALA A 4 11.79 -9.17 37.51
CA ALA A 4 11.61 -9.07 38.96
C ALA A 4 12.63 -8.14 39.64
N HIS A 5 13.84 -7.97 39.09
CA HIS A 5 14.84 -7.04 39.64
C HIS A 5 14.64 -5.60 39.18
N LYS A 6 13.95 -5.37 38.05
CA LYS A 6 13.64 -4.01 37.58
C LYS A 6 12.52 -3.37 38.42
N LEU A 7 11.47 -4.13 38.73
CA LEU A 7 10.36 -3.67 39.59
C LEU A 7 10.82 -3.36 41.02
N LYS A 8 11.83 -4.07 41.54
CA LYS A 8 12.33 -3.87 42.90
C LYS A 8 13.13 -2.57 43.08
N ARG A 9 13.67 -1.99 42.01
CA ARG A 9 14.40 -0.70 42.06
C ARG A 9 13.49 0.52 41.94
N GLU A 10 12.35 0.40 41.28
CA GLU A 10 11.38 1.50 41.16
C GLU A 10 10.56 1.70 42.45
N ALA A 11 10.38 0.66 43.26
CA ALA A 11 9.57 0.74 44.49
C ALA A 11 10.28 1.44 45.69
N MET A 12 11.60 1.66 45.64
CA MET A 12 12.35 2.24 46.78
C MET A 12 12.62 3.75 46.68
N GLY A 13 12.10 4.42 45.64
CA GLY A 13 12.31 5.86 45.40
C GLY A 13 11.12 6.76 45.69
N CYS A 14 9.96 6.22 46.08
CA CYS A 14 8.78 7.03 46.37
C CYS A 14 8.76 7.41 47.86
N PRO A 15 8.74 8.70 48.22
CA PRO A 15 8.52 9.11 49.60
C PRO A 15 7.16 8.59 50.04
N ALA A 16 7.11 7.89 51.17
CA ALA A 16 5.88 7.46 51.82
C ALA A 16 5.16 8.68 52.40
N THR A 17 4.56 9.50 51.53
CA THR A 17 3.50 10.41 51.94
C THR A 17 2.32 9.54 52.35
N GLU A 18 2.06 9.49 53.67
CA GLU A 18 0.85 8.90 54.22
C GLU A 18 -0.36 9.43 53.46
N MET A 19 -0.99 8.57 52.66
CA MET A 19 -2.27 8.93 52.07
C MET A 19 -3.26 9.13 53.22
N PRO A 20 -4.05 10.21 53.23
CA PRO A 20 -5.13 10.33 54.19
C PRO A 20 -6.06 9.13 54.02
N LEU A 21 -6.12 8.31 55.07
CA LEU A 21 -6.98 7.13 55.23
C LEU A 21 -8.43 7.30 54.68
N PRO A 22 -9.08 8.48 54.67
CA PRO A 22 -10.42 8.61 54.05
C PRO A 22 -10.49 8.45 52.53
N LEU A 23 -9.38 8.45 51.78
CA LEU A 23 -9.41 8.37 50.30
C LEU A 23 -9.14 6.96 49.73
N LEU A 24 -8.69 6.01 50.56
CA LEU A 24 -8.48 4.61 50.16
C LEU A 24 -9.72 3.98 49.51
N PRO A 25 -10.94 4.15 50.03
CA PRO A 25 -12.13 3.59 49.39
C PRO A 25 -12.33 4.10 47.97
N LEU A 26 -12.09 5.39 47.72
CA LEU A 26 -12.28 6.01 46.41
C LEU A 26 -11.26 5.51 45.38
N VAL A 27 -10.00 5.31 45.78
CA VAL A 27 -8.97 4.73 44.91
C VAL A 27 -9.31 3.28 44.56
N PHE A 28 -9.77 2.50 45.54
CA PHE A 28 -10.23 1.13 45.29
C PHE A 28 -11.45 1.09 44.36
N PHE A 29 -12.44 1.96 44.55
CA PHE A 29 -13.59 2.04 43.65
C PHE A 29 -13.21 2.45 42.24
N ALA A 30 -12.30 3.42 42.07
CA ALA A 30 -11.82 3.83 40.76
C ALA A 30 -11.06 2.69 40.06
N HIS A 31 -10.17 2.00 40.77
CA HIS A 31 -9.40 0.90 40.20
C HIS A 31 -10.27 -0.33 39.89
N PHE A 32 -11.27 -0.61 40.74
CA PHE A 32 -12.26 -1.65 40.50
C PHE A 32 -13.14 -1.32 39.29
N ALA A 33 -13.67 -0.09 39.19
CA ALA A 33 -14.44 0.35 38.04
C ALA A 33 -13.64 0.24 36.74
N GLN A 34 -12.38 0.69 36.74
CA GLN A 34 -11.47 0.58 35.61
C GLN A 34 -11.26 -0.89 35.19
N THR A 35 -11.01 -1.78 36.17
CA THR A 35 -10.77 -3.21 35.91
C THR A 35 -12.02 -3.88 35.36
N VAL A 36 -13.21 -3.57 35.91
CA VAL A 36 -14.49 -4.09 35.41
C VAL A 36 -14.76 -3.59 33.99
N THR A 37 -14.51 -2.31 33.69
CA THR A 37 -14.67 -1.78 32.33
C THR A 37 -13.72 -2.44 31.33
N ASP A 38 -12.47 -2.71 31.72
CA ASP A 38 -11.50 -3.36 30.85
C ASP A 38 -11.86 -4.84 30.60
N VAL A 39 -12.33 -5.57 31.61
CA VAL A 39 -12.81 -6.94 31.46
C VAL A 39 -14.05 -7.00 30.56
N LEU A 40 -15.03 -6.11 30.77
CA LEU A 40 -16.22 -6.05 29.92
C LEU A 40 -15.89 -5.64 28.48
N ALA A 41 -14.97 -4.69 28.28
CA ALA A 41 -14.55 -4.26 26.95
C ALA A 41 -13.76 -5.36 26.22
N THR A 42 -12.93 -6.12 26.93
CA THR A 42 -12.18 -7.23 26.32
C THR A 42 -13.08 -8.41 25.97
N GLU A 43 -14.05 -8.76 26.82
CA GLU A 43 -15.07 -9.78 26.51
C GLU A 43 -16.00 -9.33 25.38
N ALA A 44 -16.43 -8.06 25.35
CA ALA A 44 -17.18 -7.50 24.23
C ALA A 44 -16.38 -7.57 22.91
N ARG A 45 -15.06 -7.31 22.95
CA ARG A 45 -14.19 -7.48 21.76
C ARG A 45 -14.03 -8.94 21.36
N ARG A 46 -13.92 -9.87 22.31
CA ARG A 46 -13.82 -11.32 22.01
C ARG A 46 -15.10 -11.87 21.40
N THR A 47 -16.25 -11.53 21.97
CA THR A 47 -17.56 -11.97 21.48
C THR A 47 -17.85 -11.42 20.09
N THR A 48 -17.56 -10.14 19.83
CA THR A 48 -17.72 -9.54 18.49
C THR A 48 -16.78 -10.15 17.44
N VAL A 49 -15.54 -10.49 17.80
CA VAL A 49 -14.60 -11.18 16.90
C VAL A 49 -15.01 -12.63 16.63
N ASN A 50 -15.54 -13.35 17.61
CA ASN A 50 -16.05 -14.71 17.41
C ASN A 50 -17.36 -14.71 16.61
N LEU A 51 -18.27 -13.76 16.87
CA LEU A 51 -19.48 -13.56 16.07
C LEU A 51 -19.15 -13.20 14.62
N SER A 52 -18.18 -12.31 14.37
CA SER A 52 -17.81 -11.95 13.00
C SER A 52 -17.23 -13.14 12.23
N LYS A 53 -16.39 -13.95 12.87
CA LYS A 53 -15.90 -15.21 12.30
C LYS A 53 -17.03 -16.19 12.00
N ASN A 54 -17.94 -16.41 12.94
CA ASN A 54 -19.07 -17.31 12.74
C ASN A 54 -20.04 -16.82 11.64
N PHE A 55 -20.29 -15.51 11.56
CA PHE A 55 -21.10 -14.92 10.50
C PHE A 55 -20.45 -15.06 9.13
N ASP A 56 -19.13 -14.92 9.02
CA ASP A 56 -18.42 -15.17 7.77
C ASP A 56 -18.49 -16.64 7.35
N THR A 57 -18.44 -17.56 8.32
CA THR A 57 -18.54 -19.01 8.06
C THR A 57 -19.95 -19.40 7.62
N LEU A 58 -20.98 -18.88 8.29
CA LEU A 58 -22.39 -19.10 7.93
C LEU A 58 -22.78 -18.41 6.61
N ARG A 59 -22.21 -17.23 6.30
CA ARG A 59 -22.42 -16.56 5.00
C ARG A 59 -21.86 -17.33 3.82
N LEU A 60 -20.85 -18.19 4.02
CA LEU A 60 -20.30 -19.05 2.99
C LEU A 60 -21.18 -20.29 2.75
N GLN A 61 -21.92 -20.76 3.75
CA GLN A 61 -22.78 -21.95 3.65
C GLN A 61 -24.19 -21.67 3.10
N VAL A 62 -24.74 -20.45 3.28
CA VAL A 62 -26.16 -20.13 2.98
C VAL A 62 -26.40 -19.58 1.56
N ARG A 63 -25.38 -19.50 0.69
CA ARG A 63 -25.53 -18.86 -0.64
C ARG A 63 -25.91 -19.87 -1.72
N GLY A 64 -27.12 -19.71 -2.29
CA GLY A 64 -27.61 -20.50 -3.41
C GLY A 64 -26.79 -20.37 -4.70
N PRO A 65 -27.04 -21.23 -5.70
CA PRO A 65 -26.25 -21.37 -6.92
C PRO A 65 -26.04 -20.06 -7.72
N GLU A 66 -26.96 -19.10 -7.58
CA GLU A 66 -26.94 -17.79 -8.23
C GLU A 66 -25.90 -16.80 -7.66
N HIS A 67 -25.19 -17.20 -6.60
CA HIS A 67 -24.13 -16.41 -5.97
C HIS A 67 -22.75 -17.07 -6.05
N THR A 68 -22.68 -18.22 -6.70
CA THR A 68 -21.49 -19.03 -6.93
C THR A 68 -20.91 -18.71 -8.30
N PHE A 69 -19.58 -18.85 -8.45
CA PHE A 69 -18.95 -18.75 -9.75
C PHE A 69 -19.49 -19.82 -10.70
N SER A 70 -20.29 -19.44 -11.70
CA SER A 70 -20.99 -20.40 -12.57
C SER A 70 -20.06 -21.41 -13.27
N PRO A 71 -18.81 -21.07 -13.67
CA PRO A 71 -17.90 -22.05 -14.25
C PRO A 71 -17.43 -23.11 -13.26
N PHE A 72 -17.37 -22.81 -11.95
CA PHE A 72 -16.79 -23.69 -10.94
C PHE A 72 -17.68 -23.86 -9.69
N SER A 73 -19.00 -23.83 -9.85
CA SER A 73 -19.95 -23.94 -8.73
C SER A 73 -19.85 -25.26 -7.96
N ARG A 74 -19.28 -26.31 -8.61
CA ARG A 74 -19.03 -27.63 -8.01
C ARG A 74 -17.70 -27.73 -7.27
N LEU A 75 -16.82 -26.73 -7.37
CA LEU A 75 -15.55 -26.74 -6.66
C LEU A 75 -15.73 -26.30 -5.20
N PRO A 76 -15.04 -26.98 -4.26
CA PRO A 76 -14.88 -26.50 -2.89
C PRO A 76 -14.42 -25.03 -2.86
N ALA A 77 -14.86 -24.30 -1.83
CA ALA A 77 -14.58 -22.87 -1.70
C ALA A 77 -13.07 -22.58 -1.70
N GLU A 78 -12.26 -23.46 -1.10
CA GLU A 78 -10.80 -23.34 -1.03
C GLU A 78 -10.17 -23.33 -2.43
N LEU A 79 -10.66 -24.16 -3.34
CA LEU A 79 -10.17 -24.20 -4.72
C LEU A 79 -10.61 -22.97 -5.51
N ARG A 80 -11.85 -22.50 -5.31
CA ARG A 80 -12.33 -21.25 -5.94
C ARG A 80 -11.48 -20.05 -5.50
N LEU A 81 -11.12 -19.97 -4.21
CA LEU A 81 -10.23 -18.93 -3.69
C LEU A 81 -8.82 -19.01 -4.32
N LYS A 82 -8.25 -20.20 -4.47
CA LYS A 82 -6.95 -20.36 -5.17
C LYS A 82 -7.01 -19.92 -6.64
N ILE A 83 -8.11 -20.23 -7.32
CA ILE A 83 -8.35 -19.76 -8.70
C ILE A 83 -8.42 -18.24 -8.73
N TRP A 84 -9.03 -17.61 -7.73
CA TRP A 84 -9.10 -16.14 -7.59
C TRP A 84 -7.77 -15.49 -7.32
N ASP A 85 -6.97 -16.04 -6.42
CA ASP A 85 -5.61 -15.55 -6.19
C ASP A 85 -4.77 -15.62 -7.48
N HIS A 86 -4.96 -16.65 -8.29
CA HIS A 86 -4.27 -16.79 -9.57
C HIS A 86 -4.85 -15.89 -10.68
N ALA A 87 -6.15 -15.60 -10.64
CA ALA A 87 -6.80 -14.68 -11.57
C ALA A 87 -6.48 -13.20 -11.26
N CYS A 88 -6.13 -12.88 -10.01
CA CYS A 88 -5.67 -11.56 -9.57
C CYS A 88 -4.21 -11.33 -9.99
N ARG A 89 -3.96 -11.15 -11.29
CA ARG A 89 -2.62 -10.79 -11.78
C ARG A 89 -2.24 -9.37 -11.34
N PRO A 90 -0.96 -9.11 -11.02
CA PRO A 90 -0.45 -7.76 -10.83
C PRO A 90 -0.82 -6.86 -12.01
N ARG A 91 -1.33 -5.66 -11.73
CA ARG A 91 -1.72 -4.69 -12.78
C ARG A 91 -0.85 -3.45 -12.70
N THR A 92 -0.64 -2.84 -13.85
CA THR A 92 0.01 -1.53 -13.92
C THR A 92 -1.05 -0.47 -14.21
N LEU A 93 -1.26 0.44 -13.26
CA LEU A 93 -2.34 1.40 -13.27
C LEU A 93 -1.81 2.79 -13.60
N LEU A 94 -2.30 3.35 -14.70
CA LEU A 94 -2.03 4.76 -15.00
C LEU A 94 -2.87 5.64 -14.09
N ALA A 95 -2.25 6.61 -13.43
CA ALA A 95 -2.93 7.51 -12.50
C ALA A 95 -4.13 8.26 -13.12
N THR A 96 -4.13 8.46 -14.44
CA THR A 96 -5.23 9.13 -15.16
C THR A 96 -6.36 8.18 -15.59
N HIS A 97 -6.02 6.90 -15.79
CA HIS A 97 -6.93 5.89 -16.32
C HIS A 97 -6.57 4.52 -15.74
N ALA A 98 -7.19 4.18 -14.61
CA ALA A 98 -7.07 2.88 -13.98
C ALA A 98 -8.41 2.13 -14.10
N PRO A 99 -8.50 1.07 -14.91
CA PRO A 99 -9.72 0.27 -14.98
C PRO A 99 -9.98 -0.45 -13.65
N ASN A 100 -11.26 -0.59 -13.31
CA ASN A 100 -11.65 -1.41 -12.16
C ASN A 100 -11.23 -2.87 -12.39
N PRO A 101 -10.82 -3.60 -11.33
CA PRO A 101 -10.58 -5.04 -11.44
C PRO A 101 -11.81 -5.72 -12.03
N ALA A 102 -11.62 -6.50 -13.10
CA ALA A 102 -12.70 -7.24 -13.75
C ALA A 102 -13.45 -8.15 -12.75
N LEU A 103 -12.76 -8.64 -11.73
CA LEU A 103 -13.33 -9.50 -10.69
C LEU A 103 -14.46 -8.83 -9.87
N LEU A 104 -14.54 -7.49 -9.83
CA LEU A 104 -15.64 -6.79 -9.18
C LEU A 104 -16.99 -7.00 -9.89
N SER A 105 -16.98 -7.25 -11.21
CA SER A 105 -18.20 -7.43 -12.00
C SER A 105 -18.61 -8.89 -12.20
N VAL A 106 -17.72 -9.87 -11.93
CA VAL A 106 -17.96 -11.29 -12.22
C VAL A 106 -19.12 -11.87 -11.40
N ASN A 107 -19.02 -11.88 -10.07
CA ASN A 107 -20.06 -12.37 -9.17
C ASN A 107 -19.84 -11.82 -7.75
N ARG A 108 -20.74 -12.18 -6.81
CA ARG A 108 -20.68 -11.70 -5.42
C ARG A 108 -19.47 -12.21 -4.64
N GLU A 109 -19.07 -13.46 -4.85
CA GLU A 109 -17.92 -14.07 -4.17
C GLU A 109 -16.60 -13.43 -4.62
N ALA A 110 -16.38 -13.36 -5.94
CA ALA A 110 -15.22 -12.70 -6.54
C ALA A 110 -15.14 -11.23 -6.11
N ARG A 111 -16.29 -10.52 -6.09
CA ARG A 111 -16.35 -9.15 -5.57
C ARG A 111 -15.97 -9.07 -4.11
N HIS A 112 -16.47 -9.97 -3.26
CA HIS A 112 -16.16 -9.99 -1.83
C HIS A 112 -14.67 -10.18 -1.58
N GLU A 113 -14.05 -11.15 -2.25
CA GLU A 113 -12.61 -11.40 -2.13
C GLU A 113 -11.77 -10.26 -2.72
N THR A 114 -12.21 -9.69 -3.84
CA THR A 114 -11.55 -8.51 -4.42
C THR A 114 -11.61 -7.33 -3.45
N LEU A 115 -12.76 -7.06 -2.82
CA LEU A 115 -12.90 -5.96 -1.86
C LEU A 115 -12.14 -6.18 -0.54
N ARG A 116 -11.82 -7.43 -0.17
CA ARG A 116 -10.93 -7.73 0.96
C ARG A 116 -9.47 -7.36 0.67
N ARG A 117 -9.06 -7.46 -0.59
CA ARG A 117 -7.66 -7.29 -1.00
C ARG A 117 -7.35 -5.89 -1.55
N TYR A 118 -8.28 -5.34 -2.34
CA TYR A 118 -8.10 -4.05 -2.99
C TYR A 118 -8.59 -2.92 -2.09
N THR A 119 -7.81 -1.86 -2.02
CA THR A 119 -8.19 -0.63 -1.33
C THR A 119 -8.84 0.33 -2.31
N LEU A 120 -9.98 0.90 -1.92
CA LEU A 120 -10.64 1.97 -2.66
C LEU A 120 -9.87 3.29 -2.48
N VAL A 121 -9.40 3.85 -3.57
CA VAL A 121 -8.66 5.11 -3.61
C VAL A 121 -9.47 6.13 -4.41
N ARG A 122 -9.65 7.31 -3.83
CA ARG A 122 -10.22 8.47 -4.54
C ARG A 122 -9.10 9.30 -5.13
N LEU A 123 -9.18 9.55 -6.43
CA LEU A 123 -8.24 10.41 -7.12
C LEU A 123 -8.79 11.82 -7.16
N ASN A 124 -8.09 12.74 -6.52
CA ASN A 124 -8.53 14.13 -6.41
C ASN A 124 -8.24 14.94 -7.68
N THR A 125 -7.47 14.40 -8.62
CA THR A 125 -6.88 15.21 -9.70
C THR A 125 -7.85 15.55 -10.83
N TRP A 126 -8.83 14.70 -11.19
CA TRP A 126 -9.70 14.93 -12.36
C TRP A 126 -11.09 14.24 -12.29
N GLY A 127 -11.87 14.58 -11.26
CA GLY A 127 -13.21 14.03 -10.99
C GLY A 127 -13.19 12.98 -9.88
N ASP A 128 -14.32 12.73 -9.20
CA ASP A 128 -14.48 11.70 -8.14
C ASP A 128 -14.32 10.27 -8.70
N ARG A 129 -13.16 10.00 -9.31
CA ARG A 129 -12.81 8.71 -9.86
C ARG A 129 -12.30 7.86 -8.70
N ARG A 130 -13.04 6.79 -8.48
CA ARG A 130 -12.78 5.77 -7.50
C ARG A 130 -12.08 4.63 -8.21
N ILE A 131 -10.86 4.34 -7.79
CA ILE A 131 -10.07 3.24 -8.33
C ILE A 131 -9.79 2.25 -7.22
N TYR A 132 -9.74 0.96 -7.57
CA TYR A 132 -9.37 -0.11 -6.65
C TYR A 132 -7.94 -0.52 -6.93
N ILE A 133 -7.08 -0.42 -5.91
CA ILE A 133 -5.65 -0.72 -6.00
C ILE A 133 -5.29 -1.81 -4.99
N ASP A 134 -4.60 -2.85 -5.44
CA ASP A 134 -3.88 -3.74 -4.54
C ASP A 134 -2.47 -3.19 -4.34
N PHE A 135 -2.25 -2.50 -3.22
CA PHE A 135 -0.97 -1.88 -2.92
C PHE A 135 0.21 -2.86 -2.84
N ARG A 136 -0.03 -4.17 -2.67
CA ARG A 136 1.04 -5.16 -2.59
C ARG A 136 1.51 -5.67 -3.94
N GLN A 137 0.67 -5.60 -4.97
CA GLN A 137 0.97 -6.19 -6.28
C GLN A 137 0.83 -5.21 -7.43
N ASP A 138 -0.12 -4.27 -7.34
CA ASP A 138 -0.33 -3.29 -8.40
C ASP A 138 0.82 -2.27 -8.41
N SER A 139 1.27 -1.94 -9.62
CA SER A 139 2.22 -0.88 -9.89
C SER A 139 1.48 0.37 -10.34
N ILE A 140 1.92 1.55 -9.89
CA ILE A 140 1.24 2.81 -10.20
C ILE A 140 2.13 3.66 -11.08
N VAL A 141 1.62 4.05 -12.26
CA VAL A 141 2.32 4.91 -13.21
C VAL A 141 1.89 6.36 -13.03
N ILE A 142 2.86 7.21 -12.76
CA ILE A 142 2.71 8.65 -12.58
C ILE A 142 3.45 9.35 -13.71
N VAL A 143 2.76 10.22 -14.44
CA VAL A 143 3.38 11.02 -15.51
C VAL A 143 3.72 12.40 -14.94
N GLU A 144 4.97 12.79 -15.07
CA GLU A 144 5.46 14.11 -14.67
C GLU A 144 4.81 15.21 -15.53
N GLY A 145 4.72 16.45 -15.03
CA GLY A 145 4.16 17.59 -15.79
C GLY A 145 2.63 17.62 -15.94
N LYS A 146 1.97 16.48 -16.15
CA LYS A 146 0.52 16.39 -16.36
C LYS A 146 -0.26 16.30 -15.04
N GLY A 147 -0.33 17.41 -14.30
CA GLY A 147 -1.37 17.62 -13.28
C GLY A 147 -1.36 16.68 -12.07
N GLY A 148 -0.20 16.10 -11.72
CA GLY A 148 -0.03 15.26 -10.53
C GLY A 148 -0.12 16.04 -9.21
N GLY A 149 -1.27 16.63 -8.92
CA GLY A 149 -1.63 17.16 -7.62
C GLY A 149 -2.09 16.01 -6.72
N GLY A 150 -1.14 15.36 -6.04
CA GLY A 150 -1.46 14.47 -4.92
C GLY A 150 -2.19 13.18 -5.31
N PHE A 151 -1.60 12.35 -6.17
CA PHE A 151 -1.97 10.93 -6.12
C PHE A 151 -1.67 10.41 -4.70
N PRO A 152 -2.59 9.75 -4.01
CA PRO A 152 -2.31 9.15 -2.73
C PRO A 152 -1.48 7.88 -2.95
N VAL A 153 -0.19 8.04 -3.27
CA VAL A 153 0.85 6.99 -3.25
C VAL A 153 1.06 6.45 -1.82
N ARG A 154 0.20 6.80 -0.85
CA ARG A 154 0.36 6.44 0.55
C ARG A 154 -0.12 5.01 0.66
N GLY A 155 0.84 4.09 0.74
CA GLY A 155 0.59 2.66 0.76
C GLY A 155 1.07 1.94 -0.49
N ALA A 156 1.28 2.64 -1.62
CA ALA A 156 1.83 2.01 -2.81
C ALA A 156 3.24 1.47 -2.55
N ARG A 157 3.49 0.25 -3.02
CA ARG A 157 4.79 -0.42 -2.90
C ARG A 157 5.62 -0.33 -4.18
N HIS A 158 4.96 -0.36 -5.33
CA HIS A 158 5.58 -0.35 -6.65
C HIS A 158 5.12 0.88 -7.43
N VAL A 159 6.04 1.79 -7.71
CA VAL A 159 5.74 3.05 -8.40
C VAL A 159 6.62 3.18 -9.64
N ILE A 160 6.01 3.60 -10.74
CA ILE A 160 6.67 3.91 -12.00
C ILE A 160 6.44 5.40 -12.25
N VAL A 161 7.51 6.15 -12.45
CA VAL A 161 7.45 7.58 -12.74
C VAL A 161 7.93 7.79 -14.17
N VAL A 162 7.06 8.31 -15.01
CA VAL A 162 7.39 8.69 -16.38
C VAL A 162 7.85 10.14 -16.35
N CYS A 163 9.15 10.34 -16.52
CA CYS A 163 9.81 11.64 -16.52
C CYS A 163 9.78 12.24 -17.94
N GLU A 164 9.22 13.45 -18.06
CA GLU A 164 9.28 14.23 -19.30
C GLU A 164 10.66 14.87 -19.46
N ASP A 165 11.14 15.55 -18.40
CA ASP A 165 12.46 16.18 -18.33
C ASP A 165 13.18 15.75 -17.04
N PRO A 166 14.00 14.70 -17.09
CA PRO A 166 14.57 14.13 -15.89
C PRO A 166 15.47 15.14 -15.16
N PHE A 167 15.08 15.43 -13.91
CA PHE A 167 15.86 16.19 -12.93
C PHE A 167 16.13 17.66 -13.26
N ARG A 168 15.51 18.24 -14.30
CA ARG A 168 15.63 19.68 -14.58
C ARG A 168 14.87 20.54 -13.58
N ASN A 169 13.75 20.03 -13.07
CA ASN A 169 13.00 20.67 -12.02
C ASN A 169 13.16 19.85 -10.73
N PRO A 170 13.87 20.36 -9.70
CA PRO A 170 13.98 19.63 -8.44
C PRO A 170 12.60 19.30 -7.85
N GLY A 171 11.61 20.17 -8.09
CA GLY A 171 10.23 20.05 -7.63
C GLY A 171 9.43 18.88 -8.23
N SER A 172 9.85 18.33 -9.36
CA SER A 172 9.05 17.36 -10.11
C SER A 172 9.23 15.91 -9.62
N TRP A 173 10.46 15.51 -9.30
CA TRP A 173 10.76 14.26 -8.59
C TRP A 173 10.66 14.42 -7.06
N LEU A 174 10.71 15.66 -6.53
CA LEU A 174 10.37 16.00 -5.14
C LEU A 174 8.96 15.53 -4.73
N LYS A 175 8.03 15.32 -5.68
CA LYS A 175 6.73 14.70 -5.37
C LYS A 175 6.85 13.23 -4.91
N CYS A 176 7.95 12.57 -5.27
CA CYS A 176 8.27 11.21 -4.85
C CYS A 176 9.00 11.19 -3.51
N ARG A 177 9.78 12.23 -3.16
CA ARG A 177 10.52 12.36 -1.86
C ARG A 177 9.66 12.15 -0.61
N TYR A 178 8.34 12.25 -0.71
CA TYR A 178 7.46 12.33 0.44
C TYR A 178 7.08 11.02 1.14
N ARG A 179 7.49 9.81 0.69
CA ARG A 179 6.82 8.59 1.20
C ARG A 179 7.74 7.42 1.55
N ALA A 180 7.89 7.23 2.86
CA ALA A 180 8.35 5.99 3.45
C ALA A 180 7.47 4.81 3.04
N GLY A 181 8.08 3.65 2.76
CA GLY A 181 7.40 2.38 2.55
C GLY A 181 7.27 1.89 1.11
N LEU A 182 7.99 2.50 0.15
CA LEU A 182 8.11 1.96 -1.20
C LEU A 182 9.06 0.74 -1.20
N ASP A 183 8.68 -0.29 -1.95
CA ASP A 183 9.52 -1.46 -2.16
C ASP A 183 10.33 -1.28 -3.46
N SER A 184 9.70 -0.72 -4.51
CA SER A 184 10.38 -0.39 -5.77
C SER A 184 9.90 0.92 -6.40
N LEU A 185 10.84 1.63 -7.02
CA LEU A 185 10.63 2.83 -7.82
C LEU A 185 11.31 2.67 -9.19
N THR A 186 10.57 2.78 -10.28
CA THR A 186 11.13 2.76 -11.64
C THR A 186 10.97 4.13 -12.27
N LEU A 187 12.08 4.76 -12.66
CA LEU A 187 12.11 6.03 -13.37
C LEU A 187 12.21 5.73 -14.87
N VAL A 188 11.18 6.08 -15.63
CA VAL A 188 11.15 5.95 -17.09
C VAL A 188 11.52 7.29 -17.72
N LEU A 189 12.65 7.33 -18.40
CA LEU A 189 13.19 8.52 -19.05
C LEU A 189 12.63 8.63 -20.48
N ASN A 190 12.48 9.86 -21.00
CA ASN A 190 11.94 10.17 -22.34
C ASN A 190 10.54 9.57 -22.62
N GLY A 191 9.75 9.24 -21.61
CA GLY A 191 8.53 8.46 -21.86
C GLY A 191 7.41 9.21 -22.59
N THR A 192 7.51 10.53 -22.74
CA THR A 192 6.47 11.37 -23.36
C THR A 192 6.78 11.85 -24.77
N THR A 193 8.05 11.81 -25.20
CA THR A 193 8.41 12.07 -26.60
C THR A 193 7.93 10.93 -27.50
N THR A 194 7.86 9.70 -27.00
CA THR A 194 7.56 8.50 -27.79
C THR A 194 6.08 8.14 -27.86
N THR A 195 5.24 8.50 -26.88
CA THR A 195 3.84 8.03 -26.84
C THR A 195 2.81 9.11 -26.48
N LYS A 196 1.96 9.46 -27.45
CA LYS A 196 0.76 10.31 -27.23
C LYS A 196 -0.30 9.62 -26.37
N SER A 197 -0.26 8.28 -26.25
CA SER A 197 -1.14 7.46 -25.42
C SER A 197 -0.32 6.40 -24.68
N LEU A 198 -0.34 6.43 -23.34
CA LEU A 198 0.27 5.42 -22.47
C LEU A 198 -0.66 4.22 -22.19
N THR A 199 -1.71 4.06 -23.00
CA THR A 199 -2.70 3.00 -22.88
C THR A 199 -2.77 2.23 -24.20
N PRO A 200 -2.36 0.93 -24.24
CA PRO A 200 -1.74 0.16 -23.15
C PRO A 200 -0.34 0.68 -22.78
N LEU A 201 0.12 0.39 -21.56
CA LEU A 201 1.45 0.82 -21.13
C LEU A 201 2.52 0.07 -21.93
N PRO A 202 3.49 0.77 -22.56
CA PRO A 202 4.59 0.12 -23.27
C PRO A 202 5.45 -0.73 -22.33
N GLN A 203 6.24 -1.64 -22.91
CA GLN A 203 7.16 -2.44 -22.14
C GLN A 203 8.30 -1.56 -21.62
N ILE A 204 8.72 -1.76 -20.38
CA ILE A 204 9.84 -1.02 -19.80
C ILE A 204 11.11 -1.86 -19.93
N GLN A 205 12.14 -1.31 -20.56
CA GLN A 205 13.48 -1.86 -20.56
C GLN A 205 14.31 -1.17 -19.49
N GLU A 206 14.96 -1.96 -18.63
CA GLU A 206 15.83 -1.42 -17.59
C GLU A 206 17.18 -0.98 -18.18
N LEU A 207 17.63 0.20 -17.77
CA LEU A 207 18.92 0.79 -18.09
C LEU A 207 19.77 0.69 -16.83
N HIS A 208 20.82 -0.12 -16.86
CA HIS A 208 21.63 -0.43 -15.68
C HIS A 208 22.84 0.51 -15.54
N THR A 209 23.36 0.99 -16.67
CA THR A 209 24.58 1.80 -16.72
C THR A 209 24.32 3.20 -17.30
N PRO A 210 25.09 4.23 -16.89
CA PRO A 210 25.04 5.54 -17.53
C PRO A 210 25.33 5.48 -19.04
N GLU A 211 26.16 4.53 -19.48
CA GLU A 211 26.44 4.29 -20.88
C GLU A 211 25.20 3.80 -21.65
N ASP A 212 24.35 2.96 -21.03
CA ASP A 212 23.07 2.56 -21.62
C ASP A 212 22.15 3.77 -21.80
N VAL A 213 22.07 4.63 -20.79
CA VAL A 213 21.31 5.89 -20.82
C VAL A 213 21.82 6.78 -21.96
N GLN A 214 23.14 6.91 -22.11
CA GLN A 214 23.75 7.69 -23.17
C GLN A 214 23.42 7.13 -24.57
N GLN A 215 23.67 5.84 -24.79
CA GLN A 215 23.54 5.21 -26.10
C GLN A 215 22.09 5.08 -26.56
N ARG A 216 21.17 4.78 -25.64
CA ARG A 216 19.76 4.52 -25.96
C ARG A 216 18.93 5.79 -26.06
N LEU A 217 19.13 6.70 -25.12
CA LEU A 217 18.29 7.90 -25.01
C LEU A 217 18.92 9.12 -25.68
N GLY A 218 20.17 9.02 -26.15
CA GLY A 218 20.87 10.09 -26.86
C GLY A 218 21.31 11.26 -25.96
N TYR A 219 21.42 11.03 -24.65
CA TYR A 219 21.94 12.04 -23.73
C TYR A 219 23.44 12.29 -23.92
N SER A 220 23.92 13.47 -23.53
CA SER A 220 25.36 13.71 -23.44
C SER A 220 25.97 12.87 -22.32
N LYS A 221 27.28 12.59 -22.39
CA LYS A 221 27.99 11.86 -21.33
C LYS A 221 27.85 12.54 -19.97
N GLU A 222 27.98 13.87 -19.95
CA GLU A 222 27.83 14.70 -18.75
C GLU A 222 26.42 14.57 -18.16
N GLU A 223 25.39 14.56 -19.01
CA GLU A 223 24.01 14.43 -18.57
C GLU A 223 23.67 13.02 -18.07
N ALA A 224 24.20 11.99 -18.72
CA ALA A 224 24.06 10.60 -18.27
C ALA A 224 24.75 10.36 -16.92
N GLU A 225 25.96 10.90 -16.72
CA GLU A 225 26.67 10.85 -15.44
C GLU A 225 25.92 11.61 -14.33
N ARG A 226 25.37 12.79 -14.65
CA ARG A 226 24.52 13.56 -13.73
C ARG A 226 23.30 12.76 -13.30
N ILE A 227 22.54 12.19 -14.24
CA ILE A 227 21.38 11.34 -13.97
C ILE A 227 21.77 10.16 -13.07
N GLY A 228 22.88 9.47 -13.38
CA GLY A 228 23.39 8.38 -12.56
C GLY A 228 23.83 8.81 -11.16
N GLY A 229 24.31 10.04 -10.99
CA GLY A 229 24.58 10.65 -9.68
C GLY A 229 23.29 10.83 -8.87
N GLU A 230 22.28 11.48 -9.45
CA GLU A 230 21.02 11.78 -8.76
C GLU A 230 20.24 10.51 -8.39
N VAL A 231 20.25 9.49 -9.24
CA VAL A 231 19.63 8.19 -8.94
C VAL A 231 20.31 7.51 -7.75
N ARG A 232 21.64 7.62 -7.63
CA ARG A 232 22.40 7.09 -6.48
C ARG A 232 22.08 7.86 -5.21
N GLU A 233 22.02 9.18 -5.27
CA GLU A 233 21.62 10.02 -4.13
C GLU A 233 20.19 9.69 -3.65
N LEU A 234 19.26 9.51 -4.60
CA LEU A 234 17.91 9.06 -4.30
C LEU A 234 17.91 7.70 -3.60
N ALA A 235 18.69 6.74 -4.09
CA ALA A 235 18.78 5.41 -3.51
C ALA A 235 19.31 5.46 -2.06
N GLN A 236 20.32 6.30 -1.82
CA GLN A 236 20.86 6.52 -0.48
C GLN A 236 19.82 7.14 0.47
N GLY A 237 19.07 8.15 0.00
CA GLY A 237 18.05 8.81 0.82
C GLY A 237 16.85 7.93 1.19
N TRP A 238 16.61 6.85 0.43
CA TRP A 238 15.39 6.04 0.53
C TRP A 238 15.61 4.65 1.13
N GLY A 239 16.82 4.38 1.62
CA GLY A 239 17.16 3.18 2.37
C GLY A 239 17.03 1.89 1.56
N LYS A 240 15.99 1.09 1.83
CA LYS A 240 15.79 -0.26 1.24
C LYS A 240 15.02 -0.25 -0.08
N THR A 241 14.60 0.92 -0.57
CA THR A 241 13.79 1.01 -1.78
C THR A 241 14.64 0.65 -3.01
N GLN A 242 14.16 -0.28 -3.85
CA GLN A 242 14.85 -0.60 -5.10
C GLN A 242 14.54 0.46 -6.15
N ILE A 243 15.55 1.26 -6.52
CA ILE A 243 15.41 2.26 -7.58
C ILE A 243 15.95 1.69 -8.89
N ARG A 244 15.14 1.80 -9.95
CA ARG A 244 15.47 1.34 -11.30
C ARG A 244 15.28 2.50 -12.28
N VAL A 245 16.07 2.51 -13.35
CA VAL A 245 15.92 3.44 -14.47
C VAL A 245 15.55 2.62 -15.69
N GLY A 246 14.71 3.15 -16.56
CA GLY A 246 14.31 2.46 -17.79
C GLY A 246 13.83 3.38 -18.89
N GLU A 247 13.58 2.77 -20.05
CA GLU A 247 12.95 3.40 -21.21
C GLU A 247 11.73 2.58 -21.66
N PHE A 248 10.82 3.22 -22.39
CA PHE A 248 9.74 2.50 -23.06
C PHE A 248 10.23 1.93 -24.40
N ILE A 249 9.93 0.65 -24.66
CA ILE A 249 10.06 0.00 -25.97
C ILE A 249 8.69 -0.05 -26.66
#